data_AF-Q8E2Y4-F1
#
_entry.id   AF-Q8E2Y4-F1
#
_cell.length_a   1.000
_cell.length_b   1.000
_cell.length_c   1.000
_cell.angle_alpha   90.00
_cell.angle_beta   90.00
_cell.angle_gamma   90.00
#
_symmetry.space_group_name_H-M   'P 1'
#
loop_
_entity.id
_entity.type
_entity.pdbx_description
1 polymer ?
#
loop_
_entity_poly.entity_id
_entity_poly.type
_entity_poly.pdbx_seq_one_letter_code
_entity_poly.pdbx_strand_id
1 'polypeptide(L)'
;MSQIKLTPEVLRASAQKYTIGSQSITDVLTALTQEQAVIDENWDGTAFDSFEAQFNELSPKITQFAQLLEDINQQLLKVADVVEQIDSDIASQINQ
;
A
#
# COMPACT_ATOMS: atom_id res chain seq x y z
N MET A 1 10.74 20.10 22.43
CA MET A 1 9.70 19.89 21.40
C MET A 1 10.36 19.14 20.26
N SER A 2 9.94 17.91 19.97
CA SER A 2 10.51 17.15 18.85
C SER A 2 10.13 17.90 17.57
N GLN A 3 11.11 18.61 16.99
CA GLN A 3 10.97 19.30 15.73
C GLN A 3 10.61 18.22 14.70
N ILE A 4 9.35 18.22 14.23
CA ILE A 4 8.92 17.32 13.16
C ILE A 4 9.79 17.68 11.97
N LYS A 5 10.84 16.87 11.72
CA LYS A 5 11.76 17.08 10.59
C LYS A 5 11.13 16.71 9.24
N LEU A 6 9.91 16.18 9.26
CA LEU A 6 9.15 15.79 8.07
C LEU A 6 8.24 16.95 7.66
N THR A 7 8.54 17.56 6.51
CA THR A 7 7.67 18.56 5.89
C THR A 7 6.46 17.88 5.24
N PRO A 8 5.36 18.60 4.98
CA PRO A 8 4.21 18.07 4.24
C PRO A 8 4.59 17.39 2.93
N GLU A 9 5.58 17.93 2.20
CA GLU A 9 6.06 17.37 0.94
C GLU A 9 6.74 16.00 1.14
N VAL A 10 7.54 15.83 2.20
CA VAL A 10 8.18 14.54 2.51
C VAL A 10 7.13 13.49 2.89
N LEU A 11 6.08 13.90 3.60
CA LEU A 11 4.96 13.02 3.96
C LEU A 11 4.19 12.58 2.71
N ARG A 12 3.83 13.51 1.82
CA ARG A 12 3.15 13.22 0.55
C ARG A 12 3.99 12.33 -0.37
N ALA A 13 5.29 12.59 -0.48
CA ALA A 13 6.21 11.75 -1.24
C ALA A 13 6.35 10.34 -0.64
N SER A 14 6.31 10.22 0.68
CA SER A 14 6.31 8.91 1.35
C SER A 14 4.99 8.17 1.11
N ALA A 15 3.86 8.87 1.20
CA ALA A 15 2.52 8.33 0.95
C ALA A 15 2.42 7.71 -0.47
N GLN A 16 2.95 8.42 -1.48
CA GLN A 16 3.02 7.91 -2.85
C GLN A 16 3.79 6.57 -2.97
N LYS A 17 4.87 6.38 -2.20
CA LYS A 17 5.60 5.09 -2.20
C LYS A 17 4.75 3.94 -1.68
N TYR A 18 3.90 4.20 -0.69
CA TYR A 18 2.96 3.19 -0.18
C TYR A 18 1.91 2.81 -1.22
N THR A 19 1.34 3.78 -1.95
CA THR A 19 0.43 3.50 -3.08
C THR A 19 1.10 2.68 -4.18
N ILE A 20 2.32 3.03 -4.58
CA ILE A 20 3.08 2.26 -5.58
C ILE A 20 3.33 0.82 -5.11
N GLY A 21 3.70 0.65 -3.83
CA GLY A 21 3.89 -0.66 -3.22
C GLY A 21 2.61 -1.49 -3.21
N SER A 22 1.47 -0.89 -2.82
CA SER A 22 0.15 -1.54 -2.83
C SER A 22 -0.24 -2.03 -4.23
N GLN A 23 -0.07 -1.17 -5.24
CA GLN A 23 -0.35 -1.52 -6.64
C GLN A 23 0.55 -2.66 -7.10
N SER A 24 1.85 -2.58 -6.84
CA SER A 24 2.82 -3.61 -7.24
C SER A 24 2.48 -4.98 -6.65
N ILE A 25 2.05 -5.02 -5.38
CA ILE A 25 1.63 -6.25 -4.72
C ILE A 25 0.36 -6.82 -5.37
N THR A 26 -0.60 -5.96 -5.68
CA THR A 26 -1.86 -6.35 -6.34
C THR A 26 -1.60 -6.88 -7.75
N ASP A 27 -0.68 -6.27 -8.50
CA ASP A 27 -0.29 -6.69 -9.84
C ASP A 27 0.38 -8.07 -9.82
N VAL A 28 1.33 -8.28 -8.88
CA VAL A 28 1.99 -9.57 -8.69
C VAL A 28 0.99 -10.66 -8.31
N LEU A 29 0.09 -10.38 -7.36
CA LEU A 29 -0.94 -11.33 -6.94
C LEU A 29 -1.84 -11.71 -8.12
N THR A 30 -2.25 -10.74 -8.92
CA THR A 30 -3.09 -10.95 -10.11
C THR A 30 -2.37 -11.81 -11.15
N ALA A 31 -1.11 -11.48 -11.46
CA ALA A 31 -0.31 -12.23 -12.43
C ALA A 31 -0.12 -13.70 -12.00
N LEU A 32 0.19 -13.94 -10.72
CA LEU A 32 0.37 -15.30 -10.20
C LEU A 32 -0.96 -16.08 -10.17
N THR A 33 -2.08 -15.42 -9.88
CA THR A 33 -3.41 -16.05 -9.92
C THR A 33 -3.76 -16.50 -11.34
N GLN A 34 -3.42 -15.69 -12.35
CA GLN A 34 -3.61 -16.07 -13.76
C GLN A 34 -2.72 -17.25 -14.16
N GLU A 35 -1.45 -17.24 -13.74
CA GLU A 35 -0.52 -18.34 -14.01
C GLU A 35 -1.00 -19.65 -13.38
N GLN A 36 -1.58 -19.61 -12.18
CA GLN A 36 -2.18 -20.80 -11.57
C GLN A 36 -3.30 -21.40 -12.41
N ALA A 37 -4.20 -20.57 -12.96
CA ALA A 37 -5.25 -21.05 -13.84
C ALA A 37 -4.69 -21.71 -15.10
N VAL A 38 -3.61 -21.16 -15.67
CA VAL A 38 -2.91 -21.79 -16.81
C VAL A 38 -2.33 -23.14 -16.42
N ILE A 39 -1.70 -23.26 -15.25
CA ILE A 39 -1.13 -24.52 -14.79
C ILE A 39 -2.23 -25.56 -14.55
N ASP A 40 -3.33 -25.18 -13.91
CA ASP A 40 -4.49 -26.05 -13.66
C ASP A 40 -5.10 -26.60 -14.96
N GLU A 41 -5.25 -25.75 -15.98
CA GLU A 41 -5.76 -26.18 -17.30
C GLU A 41 -4.83 -27.16 -18.04
N ASN A 42 -3.52 -27.07 -17.81
CA ASN A 42 -2.51 -27.85 -18.55
C ASN A 42 -1.98 -29.06 -17.77
N TRP A 43 -2.30 -29.18 -16.49
CA TRP A 43 -1.78 -30.22 -15.62
C TRP A 43 -2.82 -31.32 -15.38
N ASP A 44 -2.62 -32.48 -16.01
CA ASP A 44 -3.51 -33.64 -15.84
C ASP A 44 -3.13 -34.41 -14.54
N GLY A 45 -3.70 -34.00 -13.40
CA GLY A 45 -3.58 -34.71 -12.11
C GLY A 45 -3.42 -33.83 -10.86
N THR A 46 -3.44 -34.44 -9.67
CA THR A 46 -3.53 -33.73 -8.37
C THR A 46 -2.19 -33.22 -7.82
N ALA A 47 -1.13 -33.22 -8.62
CA ALA A 47 0.21 -32.90 -8.11
C ALA A 47 0.36 -31.43 -7.74
N PHE A 48 -0.49 -30.56 -8.31
CA PHE A 48 -0.46 -29.12 -8.10
C PHE A 48 -1.43 -28.64 -7.00
N ASP A 49 -2.41 -29.46 -6.60
CA ASP A 49 -3.46 -29.12 -5.63
C ASP A 49 -2.91 -28.57 -4.31
N SER A 50 -1.82 -29.14 -3.82
CA SER A 50 -1.21 -28.69 -2.55
C SER A 50 -0.59 -27.30 -2.65
N PHE A 51 -0.07 -26.93 -3.82
CA PHE A 51 0.45 -25.59 -4.07
C PHE A 51 -0.69 -24.59 -4.27
N GLU A 52 -1.71 -24.99 -5.03
CA GLU A 52 -2.92 -24.19 -5.24
C GLU A 52 -3.60 -23.86 -3.91
N ALA A 53 -3.79 -24.86 -3.04
CA ALA A 53 -4.37 -24.67 -1.71
C ALA A 53 -3.57 -23.66 -0.86
N GLN A 54 -2.23 -23.78 -0.85
CA GLN A 54 -1.37 -22.84 -0.10
C GLN A 54 -1.45 -21.42 -0.66
N PHE A 55 -1.48 -21.27 -1.98
CA PHE A 55 -1.62 -19.95 -2.60
C PHE A 55 -2.98 -19.32 -2.30
N ASN A 56 -4.06 -20.09 -2.39
CA ASN A 56 -5.42 -19.64 -2.07
C ASN A 56 -5.56 -19.26 -0.59
N GLU A 57 -4.86 -19.96 0.31
CA GLU A 57 -4.81 -19.61 1.73
C GLU A 57 -4.05 -18.30 1.99
N LEU A 58 -2.97 -18.05 1.27
CA LEU A 58 -2.10 -16.88 1.47
C LEU A 58 -2.59 -15.64 0.73
N SER A 59 -3.29 -15.79 -0.39
CA SER A 59 -3.78 -14.69 -1.24
C SER A 59 -4.55 -13.62 -0.45
N PRO A 60 -5.51 -13.97 0.44
CA PRO A 60 -6.21 -12.98 1.25
C PRO A 60 -5.29 -12.17 2.17
N LYS A 61 -4.21 -12.76 2.70
CA LYS A 61 -3.25 -12.06 3.56
C LYS A 61 -2.45 -11.04 2.75
N ILE A 62 -2.09 -11.38 1.51
CA ILE A 62 -1.40 -10.47 0.60
C ILE A 62 -2.33 -9.29 0.22
N THR A 63 -3.60 -9.57 -0.07
CA THR A 63 -4.60 -8.52 -0.32
C THR A 63 -4.78 -7.59 0.90
N GLN A 64 -4.86 -8.15 2.11
CA GLN A 64 -4.93 -7.37 3.34
C GLN A 64 -3.68 -6.50 3.54
N PHE A 65 -2.50 -7.01 3.19
CA PHE A 65 -1.27 -6.24 3.26
C PHE A 65 -1.26 -5.09 2.24
N ALA A 66 -1.71 -5.31 1.01
CA ALA A 66 -1.88 -4.22 0.03
C ALA A 66 -2.86 -3.15 0.53
N GLN A 67 -3.97 -3.55 1.14
CA GLN A 67 -4.93 -2.61 1.76
C GLN A 67 -4.28 -1.80 2.90
N LEU A 68 -3.50 -2.45 3.76
CA LEU A 68 -2.78 -1.77 4.84
C LEU A 68 -1.84 -0.67 4.29
N LEU A 69 -1.16 -0.92 3.17
CA LEU A 69 -0.32 0.11 2.55
C LEU A 69 -1.14 1.31 2.07
N GLU A 70 -2.33 1.08 1.51
CA GLU A 70 -3.22 2.17 1.11
C GLU A 70 -3.75 2.93 2.34
N ASP A 71 -4.08 2.23 3.43
CA ASP A 71 -4.51 2.86 4.68
C ASP A 71 -3.39 3.73 5.28
N ILE A 72 -2.11 3.31 5.15
CA ILE A 72 -0.95 4.11 5.55
C ILE A 72 -0.80 5.34 4.65
N ASN A 73 -0.98 5.21 3.33
CA ASN A 73 -0.98 6.34 2.40
C ASN A 73 -2.01 7.40 2.84
N GLN A 74 -3.26 6.99 3.08
CA GLN A 74 -4.32 7.92 3.52
C GLN A 74 -4.01 8.60 4.84
N GLN A 75 -3.40 7.88 5.79
CA GLN A 75 -2.97 8.47 7.06
C GLN A 75 -1.84 9.49 6.88
N LEU A 76 -0.85 9.20 6.03
CA LEU A 76 0.26 10.11 5.76
C LEU A 76 -0.21 11.41 5.07
N LEU A 77 -1.16 11.31 4.14
CA LEU A 77 -1.77 12.47 3.50
C LEU A 77 -2.49 13.36 4.52
N LYS A 78 -3.30 12.77 5.42
CA LYS A 78 -3.96 13.52 6.50
C LYS A 78 -2.97 14.23 7.41
N VAL A 79 -1.86 13.58 7.76
CA VAL A 79 -0.82 14.21 8.58
C VAL A 79 -0.17 15.36 7.82
N ALA A 80 0.09 15.21 6.51
CA ALA A 80 0.65 16.29 5.70
C ALA A 80 -0.26 17.52 5.67
N ASP A 81 -1.57 17.31 5.49
CA ASP A 81 -2.56 18.39 5.45
C ASP A 81 -2.66 19.11 6.81
N VAL A 82 -2.61 18.37 7.92
CA VAL A 82 -2.61 18.96 9.27
C VAL A 82 -1.36 19.81 9.50
N VAL A 83 -0.18 19.33 9.09
CA VAL A 83 1.08 20.08 9.25
C VAL A 83 1.05 21.36 8.40
N GLU A 84 0.61 21.27 7.14
CA GLU A 84 0.50 22.42 6.24
C GLU A 84 -0.49 23.48 6.77
N GLN A 85 -1.62 23.05 7.34
CA GLN A 85 -2.59 23.97 7.96
C GLN A 85 -1.99 24.68 9.17
N ILE A 86 -1.31 23.95 10.07
CA ILE A 86 -0.66 24.54 11.25
C ILE A 86 0.39 25.57 10.83
N ASP A 87 1.21 25.25 9.82
CA ASP A 87 2.24 26.17 9.32
C ASP A 87 1.61 27.44 8.70
N SER A 88 0.52 27.30 7.96
CA SER A 88 -0.23 28.44 7.39
C SER A 88 -0.85 29.33 8.47
N ASP A 89 -1.46 28.72 9.49
CA ASP A 89 -2.09 29.43 10.61
C ASP A 89 -1.05 30.25 11.38
N ILE A 90 0.11 29.64 11.69
CA ILE A 90 1.21 30.33 12.38
C ILE A 90 1.73 31.49 11.52
N ALA A 91 1.94 31.28 10.22
CA ALA A 91 2.39 32.33 9.32
C ALA A 91 1.39 33.51 9.26
N SER A 92 0.08 33.23 9.30
CA SER A 92 -0.94 34.28 9.30
C SER A 92 -0.95 35.13 10.59
N GLN A 93 -0.65 34.52 11.74
CA GLN A 93 -0.60 35.20 13.03
C GLN A 93 0.65 36.06 13.21
N ILE A 94 1.80 35.65 12.65
CA ILE A 94 3.05 36.42 12.72
C ILE A 94 3.01 37.67 11.81
N ASN A 95 2.23 37.62 10.73
CA ASN A 95 2.09 38.74 9.79
C ASN A 95 1.00 39.77 10.20
N GLN A 96 0.39 39.63 11.38
CA GLN A 96 -0.50 40.62 12.02
C GLN A 96 0.24 41.38 13.13
#